data_AF-A0A2T4BQJ1-F1
#
_entry.id   AF-A0A2T4BQJ1-F1
#
_cell.length_a   1.000
_cell.length_b   1.000
_cell.length_c   1.000
_cell.angle_alpha   90.00
_cell.angle_beta   90.00
_cell.angle_gamma   90.00
#
_symmetry.space_group_name_H-M   'P 1'
#
loop_
_entity.id
_entity.type
_entity.pdbx_description
1 polymer ?
#
loop_
_entity_poly.entity_id
_entity_poly.type
_entity_poly.pdbx_seq_one_letter_code
_entity_poly.pdbx_strand_id
1 'polypeptide(L)' 'MTPQTSTRPIQKLSKAVAKCSVEATAYGKCIVADYNDVTKDKCAREFMRLKDCYLVSWTCALHTASTL' A
#
# COMPACT_ATOMS: atom_id res chain seq x y z
N MET A 1 1.31 -28.75 8.64
CA MET A 1 1.53 -27.29 8.55
C MET A 1 2.92 -26.97 9.05
N THR A 2 3.86 -26.60 8.18
CA THR A 2 5.05 -25.87 8.63
C THR A 2 4.58 -24.46 9.04
N PRO A 3 4.92 -23.95 10.23
CA PRO A 3 4.65 -22.56 10.56
C PRO A 3 5.51 -21.70 9.64
N GLN A 4 4.94 -21.27 8.52
CA GLN A 4 5.53 -20.19 7.74
C GLN A 4 5.61 -18.99 8.70
N THR A 5 6.80 -18.44 8.90
CA THR A 5 7.00 -17.10 9.47
C THR A 5 6.46 -16.04 8.48
N SER A 6 5.24 -16.24 7.97
CA SER A 6 4.53 -15.47 6.93
C SER A 6 3.97 -14.16 7.46
N THR A 7 4.38 -13.74 8.65
CA THR A 7 4.17 -12.38 9.11
C THR A 7 4.95 -11.38 8.25
N ARG A 8 6.01 -11.80 7.54
CA ARG A 8 6.87 -10.90 6.77
C ARG A 8 6.14 -10.12 5.65
N PRO A 9 5.31 -10.74 4.79
CA PRO A 9 4.56 -9.98 3.77
C PRO A 9 3.53 -9.03 4.37
N ILE A 10 2.78 -9.48 5.38
CA ILE A 10 1.78 -8.64 6.07
C ILE A 10 2.46 -7.47 6.80
N GLN A 11 3.61 -7.71 7.45
CA GLN A 11 4.41 -6.67 8.11
C GLN A 11 4.99 -5.66 7.12
N LYS A 12 5.40 -6.10 5.93
CA LYS A 12 5.85 -5.18 4.87
C LYS A 12 4.70 -4.32 4.38
N LEU A 13 3.54 -4.92 4.14
CA LEU A 13 2.34 -4.19 3.77
C LEU A 13 1.92 -3.20 4.85
N SER A 14 1.85 -3.61 6.11
CA SER A 14 1.45 -2.72 7.21
C SER A 14 2.38 -1.53 7.38
N LYS A 15 3.70 -1.72 7.24
CA LYS A 15 4.67 -0.62 7.22
C LYS A 15 4.45 0.33 6.04
N ALA A 16 4.16 -0.20 4.85
CA ALA A 16 3.88 0.63 3.68
C ALA A 16 2.57 1.41 3.84
N VAL A 17 1.50 0.76 4.30
CA VAL A 17 0.21 1.40 4.66
C VAL A 17 0.43 2.52 5.67
N ALA A 18 1.24 2.30 6.71
CA ALA A 18 1.52 3.32 7.72
C ALA A 18 2.29 4.53 7.14
N LYS A 19 3.19 4.31 6.17
CA LYS A 19 3.95 5.37 5.49
C LYS A 19 3.11 6.17 4.49
N CYS A 20 2.11 5.55 3.88
CA CYS A 20 1.19 6.14 2.89
C CYS A 20 -0.23 6.20 3.45
N SER A 21 -0.38 6.59 4.72
CA SER A 21 -1.64 6.48 5.47
C SER A 21 -2.75 7.35 4.90
N VAL A 22 -2.40 8.49 4.30
CA VAL A 22 -3.35 9.41 3.63
C VAL A 22 -3.96 8.74 2.40
N GLU A 23 -3.11 8.21 1.52
CA GLU A 23 -3.52 7.52 0.30
C GLU A 23 -4.26 6.22 0.63
N ALA A 24 -3.79 5.48 1.64
CA ALA A 24 -4.41 4.24 2.09
C ALA A 24 -5.82 4.49 2.66
N THR A 25 -5.99 5.56 3.43
CA THR A 25 -7.31 5.96 3.96
C THR A 25 -8.26 6.36 2.83
N ALA A 26 -7.78 7.10 1.83
CA ALA A 26 -8.58 7.49 0.68
C ALA A 26 -9.06 6.26 -0.13
N TYR A 27 -8.15 5.33 -0.40
CA TYR A 27 -8.48 4.07 -1.07
C TYR A 27 -9.47 3.23 -0.25
N GLY A 28 -9.23 3.07 1.05
CA GLY A 28 -10.13 2.35 1.95
C GLY A 28 -11.53 2.94 1.97
N LYS A 29 -11.65 4.28 2.03
CA LYS A 29 -12.95 4.98 1.97
C LYS A 29 -13.73 4.68 0.69
N CYS A 30 -13.06 4.64 -0.46
CA CYS A 30 -13.70 4.28 -1.73
C CYS A 30 -14.23 2.84 -1.71
N ILE A 31 -13.43 1.90 -1.20
CA ILE A 31 -13.81 0.48 -1.12
C ILE A 31 -15.02 0.27 -0.20
N VAL A 32 -15.01 0.86 0.99
CA VAL A 32 -16.10 0.67 1.97
C VAL A 32 -17.39 1.39 1.60
N ALA A 33 -17.32 2.41 0.73
CA ALA A 33 -18.52 3.10 0.25
C ALA A 33 -19.47 2.16 -0.50
N ASP A 34 -18.92 1.12 -1.15
CA ASP A 34 -19.72 0.09 -1.80
C ASP A 34 -18.95 -1.24 -1.87
N TYR A 35 -18.77 -1.81 -0.67
CA TYR A 35 -17.95 -3.00 -0.41
C TYR A 35 -18.41 -4.25 -1.17
N ASN A 36 -19.70 -4.34 -1.50
CA ASN A 36 -20.28 -5.52 -2.14
C ASN A 36 -20.05 -5.55 -3.66
N ASP A 37 -19.73 -4.42 -4.27
CA ASP A 37 -19.49 -4.29 -5.71
C ASP A 37 -18.05 -3.85 -6.01
N VAL A 38 -17.07 -4.38 -5.27
CA VAL A 38 -15.65 -4.08 -5.53
C VAL A 38 -15.17 -4.86 -6.76
N THR A 39 -15.12 -4.17 -7.89
CA THR A 39 -14.62 -4.69 -9.16
C THR A 39 -13.35 -3.96 -9.60
N LYS A 40 -12.69 -4.50 -10.63
CA LYS A 40 -11.52 -3.87 -11.24
C LYS A 40 -11.84 -2.41 -11.62
N ASP A 41 -10.91 -1.52 -11.31
CA ASP A 41 -10.93 -0.09 -11.60
C ASP A 41 -11.96 0.78 -10.84
N LYS A 42 -12.82 0.21 -9.99
CA LYS A 42 -13.81 0.98 -9.19
C LYS A 42 -13.18 2.10 -8.36
N CYS A 43 -12.04 1.82 -7.74
CA CYS A 43 -11.25 2.78 -6.95
C CYS A 43 -9.86 3.03 -7.59
N ALA A 44 -9.79 2.99 -8.92
CA ALA A 44 -8.52 3.06 -9.66
C ALA A 44 -7.69 4.30 -9.30
N ARG A 45 -8.33 5.47 -9.21
CA ARG A 45 -7.64 6.73 -8.93
C ARG A 45 -6.96 6.71 -7.56
N GLU A 46 -7.66 6.25 -6.54
CA GLU A 46 -7.18 6.17 -5.17
C GLU A 46 -6.11 5.07 -5.04
N PHE A 47 -6.33 3.95 -5.72
CA PHE A 47 -5.36 2.85 -5.81
C PHE A 47 -4.06 3.28 -6.47
N MET A 48 -4.12 4.02 -7.58
CA MET A 48 -2.93 4.50 -8.29
C MET A 48 -2.10 5.42 -7.41
N ARG A 49 -2.73 6.35 -6.68
CA ARG A 49 -2.04 7.21 -5.70
C ARG A 49 -1.36 6.40 -4.59
N LEU A 50 -2.06 5.41 -4.03
CA LEU A 50 -1.49 4.52 -3.01
C LEU A 50 -0.29 3.72 -3.55
N LYS A 51 -0.43 3.14 -4.75
CA LYS A 51 0.64 2.43 -5.46
C LYS A 51 1.84 3.33 -5.68
N ASP A 52 1.62 4.54 -6.17
CA ASP A 52 2.69 5.50 -6.44
C ASP A 52 3.41 5.87 -5.14
N CYS A 53 2.69 6.09 -4.03
CA CYS A 53 3.32 6.32 -2.74
C CYS A 53 4.16 5.11 -2.25
N TYR A 54 3.68 3.88 -2.44
CA TYR A 54 4.46 2.66 -2.10
C TYR A 54 5.74 2.56 -2.92
N LEU A 55 5.66 2.83 -4.22
CA LEU A 55 6.81 2.75 -5.13
C LEU A 55 7.79 3.90 -4.92
N VAL A 56 7.30 5.13 -4.68
CA VAL A 56 8.16 6.28 -4.36
C VAL A 56 8.84 6.12 -3.01
N SER A 57 8.16 5.55 -2.02
CA SER A 57 8.78 5.20 -0.73
C SER A 57 9.94 4.21 -0.93
N TRP A 58 9.86 3.33 -1.93
CA TRP A 58 10.97 2.47 -2.32
C TRP A 58 12.10 3.26 -2.97
N THR A 59 11.81 4.17 -3.89
CA THR A 59 12.85 4.97 -4.57
C THR A 59 13.53 5.98 -3.65
N CYS A 60 12.83 6.53 -2.66
CA CYS A 60 13.40 7.44 -1.67
C CYS A 60 14.35 6.71 -0.71
N ALA A 61 14.03 5.47 -0.32
CA ALA A 61 14.95 4.60 0.43
C ALA A 61 16.22 4.25 -0.38
N LEU A 62 16.11 4.17 -1.71
CA LEU A 62 17.26 3.98 -2.60
C LEU A 62 18.10 5.26 -2.73
N HIS A 63 17.47 6.43 -2.80
CA HIS A 63 18.17 7.72 -2.88
C HIS A 63 18.97 8.03 -1.62
N THR A 64 18.46 7.70 -0.43
CA THR A 64 19.24 7.83 0.81
C THR A 64 20.44 6.89 0.88
N ALA A 65 20.41 5.78 0.14
CA ALA A 65 21.51 4.81 0.08
C ALA A 65 22.61 5.19 -0.94
N SER A 66 22.38 6.17 -1.83
CA SER A 66 23.38 6.64 -2.81
C SER A 66 24.14 7.90 -2.39
N THR A 67 23.83 8.46 -1.22
CA THR A 67 24.55 9.59 -0.60
C THR A 67 25.39 9.20 0.62
N LEU A 68 25.61 7.90 0.84
CA LEU A 68 26.58 7.35 1.80
C LEU A 68 27.67 6.57 1.06
#